data_AF-A0A0P9XRY2-F1
#
_entry.id   AF-A0A0P9XRY2-F1
#
_cell.length_a   1.000
_cell.length_b   1.000
_cell.length_c   1.000
_cell.angle_alpha   90.00
_cell.angle_beta   90.00
_cell.angle_gamma   90.00
#
_symmetry.space_group_name_H-M   'P 1'
#
loop_
_entity.id
_entity.type
_entity.pdbx_description
1 polymer ?
#
loop_
_entity_poly.entity_id
_entity_poly.type
_entity_poly.pdbx_seq_one_letter_code
_entity_poly.pdbx_strand_id
1 'polypeptide(L)'
;MTRSQVRQRLAMAWWRQLGLTLAPLLVVCLFFGSNEPMMTVLALPLFVAGVGSMFVSLKPFGAYKRALITTQTALDTPQEPAAWLHLAAVRRLAFLYAGLPAWISAIAVLFGLHPLPVCLLAFSSVVLLYLYRIPSQLG
;
A
#
# COMPACT_ATOMS: atom_id res chain seq x y z
N MET A 1 1.77 -16.00 -21.86
CA MET A 1 2.05 -14.57 -21.58
C MET A 1 3.54 -14.39 -21.60
N THR A 2 4.06 -13.32 -22.20
CA THR A 2 5.49 -13.01 -22.15
C THR A 2 5.85 -12.34 -20.81
N ARG A 3 7.12 -12.41 -20.39
CA ARG A 3 7.60 -11.77 -19.14
C ARG A 3 7.31 -10.26 -19.11
N SER A 4 7.48 -9.58 -20.24
CA SER A 4 7.19 -8.15 -20.39
C SER A 4 5.71 -7.80 -20.12
N GLN A 5 4.78 -8.63 -20.60
CA GLN A 5 3.34 -8.44 -20.34
C GLN A 5 3.00 -8.62 -18.87
N VAL A 6 3.59 -9.60 -18.19
CA VAL A 6 3.39 -9.82 -16.75
C VAL A 6 3.92 -8.62 -15.96
N ARG A 7 5.11 -8.12 -16.28
CA ARG A 7 5.70 -6.91 -15.66
C ARG A 7 4.83 -5.68 -15.86
N GLN A 8 4.33 -5.45 -17.07
CA GLN A 8 3.46 -4.31 -17.36
C GLN A 8 2.15 -4.38 -16.57
N ARG A 9 1.53 -5.57 -16.48
CA ARG A 9 0.32 -5.77 -15.66
C ARG A 9 0.59 -5.53 -14.18
N LEU A 10 1.72 -6.00 -13.67
CA LEU A 10 2.11 -5.77 -12.28
C LEU A 10 2.45 -4.29 -12.00
N ALA A 11 3.06 -3.58 -12.95
CA ALA A 11 3.28 -2.14 -12.84
C ALA A 11 1.95 -1.37 -12.83
N MET A 12 1.03 -1.71 -13.72
CA MET A 12 -0.31 -1.12 -13.75
C MET A 12 -1.10 -1.39 -12.47
N ALA A 13 -1.00 -2.62 -11.92
CA ALA A 13 -1.63 -2.96 -10.65
C ALA A 13 -1.12 -2.11 -9.48
N TRP A 14 0.17 -1.73 -9.49
CA TRP A 14 0.72 -0.82 -8.50
C TRP A 14 0.09 0.57 -8.58
N TRP A 15 -0.03 1.13 -9.78
CA TRP A 15 -0.68 2.43 -9.98
C TRP A 15 -2.16 2.43 -9.58
N ARG A 16 -2.88 1.34 -9.93
CA ARG A 16 -4.28 1.16 -9.48
C ARG A 16 -4.37 1.12 -7.96
N GLN A 17 -3.46 0.40 -7.31
CA GLN A 17 -3.43 0.34 -5.86
C GLN A 17 -3.13 1.70 -5.24
N LEU A 18 -2.15 2.45 -5.77
CA LEU A 18 -1.84 3.80 -5.31
C LEU A 18 -3.09 4.70 -5.36
N GLY A 19 -3.82 4.65 -6.48
CA GLY A 19 -5.10 5.32 -6.62
C GLY A 19 -6.12 4.88 -5.57
N LEU A 20 -6.32 3.57 -5.37
CA LEU A 20 -7.24 3.02 -4.36
C LEU A 20 -6.86 3.38 -2.92
N THR A 21 -5.57 3.53 -2.65
CA THR A 21 -5.06 3.91 -1.33
C THR A 21 -5.29 5.39 -1.04
N LEU A 22 -5.06 6.28 -2.01
CA LEU A 22 -5.12 7.72 -1.80
C LEU A 22 -6.48 8.35 -2.13
N ALA A 23 -7.26 7.76 -3.04
CA ALA A 23 -8.54 8.33 -3.47
C ALA A 23 -9.53 8.55 -2.30
N PRO A 24 -9.73 7.61 -1.36
CA PRO A 24 -10.62 7.86 -0.23
C PRO A 24 -10.17 9.05 0.61
N LEU A 25 -8.87 9.16 0.87
CA LEU A 25 -8.31 10.28 1.62
C LEU A 25 -8.54 11.61 0.91
N LEU A 26 -8.26 11.68 -0.39
CA LEU A 26 -8.47 12.89 -1.18
C LEU A 26 -9.95 13.31 -1.19
N VAL A 27 -10.87 12.36 -1.37
CA VAL A 27 -12.31 12.62 -1.29
C VAL A 27 -12.67 13.20 0.09
N VAL A 28 -12.21 12.59 1.18
CA VAL A 28 -12.54 13.09 2.52
C VAL A 28 -11.93 14.47 2.78
N CYS A 29 -10.69 14.71 2.37
CA CYS A 29 -10.06 16.04 2.49
C CYS A 29 -10.84 17.11 1.72
N LEU A 30 -11.30 16.82 0.51
CA LEU A 30 -12.01 17.79 -0.34
C LEU A 30 -13.42 18.13 0.17
N PHE A 31 -14.15 17.14 0.69
CA PHE A 31 -15.56 17.34 1.11
C PHE A 31 -15.74 17.60 2.61
N PHE A 32 -14.78 17.19 3.45
CA PHE A 32 -14.93 17.24 4.92
C PHE A 32 -13.76 17.93 5.64
N GLY A 33 -12.68 18.31 4.95
CA GLY A 33 -11.49 18.87 5.59
C GLY A 33 -11.68 20.24 6.25
N SER A 34 -12.76 20.96 5.93
CA SER A 34 -13.10 22.28 6.48
C SER A 34 -14.33 22.28 7.39
N ASN A 35 -14.91 21.12 7.66
CA ASN A 35 -16.09 20.99 8.51
C ASN A 35 -15.69 20.97 9.99
N GLU A 36 -16.64 21.32 10.86
CA GLU A 36 -16.48 21.14 12.31
C GLU A 36 -16.19 19.66 12.63
N PRO A 37 -15.17 19.36 13.45
CA PRO A 37 -14.77 17.99 13.76
C PRO A 37 -15.85 17.30 14.59
N MET A 38 -16.14 16.03 14.29
CA MET A 38 -17.16 15.27 15.02
C MET A 38 -16.78 15.07 16.49
N MET A 39 -15.52 14.69 16.76
CA MET A 39 -15.02 14.48 18.11
C MET A 39 -13.48 14.58 18.16
N THR A 40 -12.96 15.77 18.45
CA THR A 40 -11.52 16.10 18.37
C THR A 40 -10.62 15.21 19.22
N VAL A 41 -11.13 14.65 20.33
CA VAL A 41 -10.37 13.75 21.21
C VAL A 41 -9.86 12.49 20.51
N LEU A 42 -10.49 12.07 19.39
CA LEU A 42 -10.08 10.90 18.61
C LEU A 42 -8.95 11.19 17.60
N ALA A 43 -8.65 12.47 17.31
CA ALA A 43 -7.62 12.81 16.33
C ALA A 43 -6.26 12.19 16.70
N LEU A 44 -5.83 12.34 17.96
CA LEU A 44 -4.55 11.82 18.42
C LEU A 44 -4.51 10.28 18.47
N PRO A 45 -5.49 9.57 19.07
CA PRO A 45 -5.55 8.10 19.00
C PRO A 45 -5.54 7.55 17.56
N LEU A 46 -6.26 8.18 16.63
CA LEU A 46 -6.28 7.76 15.23
C LEU A 46 -4.94 7.99 14.54
N PHE A 47 -4.25 9.10 14.85
CA PHE A 47 -2.90 9.33 14.36
C PHE A 47 -1.94 8.24 14.85
N VAL A 48 -1.95 7.92 16.15
CA VAL A 48 -1.13 6.85 16.73
C VAL A 48 -1.45 5.50 16.10
N ALA A 49 -2.73 5.18 15.89
CA ALA A 49 -3.16 3.98 15.18
C ALA A 49 -2.65 3.96 13.73
N GLY A 50 -2.67 5.10 13.04
CA GLY A 50 -2.13 5.27 11.70
C GLY A 50 -0.63 4.95 11.64
N VAL A 51 0.16 5.52 12.55
CA VAL A 51 1.60 5.23 12.68
C VAL A 51 1.83 3.75 13.02
N GLY A 52 1.10 3.22 14.00
CA GLY A 52 1.17 1.82 14.41
C GLY A 52 0.86 0.84 13.27
N SER A 53 -0.07 1.20 12.38
CA SER A 53 -0.45 0.37 11.24
C SER A 53 0.68 0.14 10.23
N MET A 54 1.68 1.03 10.17
CA MET A 54 2.85 0.85 9.31
C MET A 54 3.61 -0.43 9.66
N PHE A 55 3.69 -0.78 10.94
CA PHE A 55 4.41 -1.96 11.42
C PHE A 55 3.71 -3.28 11.06
N VAL A 56 2.41 -3.24 10.79
CA VAL A 56 1.67 -4.40 10.30
C VAL A 56 2.18 -4.83 8.92
N SER A 57 2.76 -3.91 8.14
CA SER A 57 3.36 -4.20 6.82
C SER A 57 4.67 -5.00 6.88
N LEU A 58 5.30 -5.16 8.05
CA LEU A 58 6.59 -5.87 8.18
C LEU A 58 6.50 -7.35 7.79
N LYS A 59 5.49 -8.07 8.30
CA LYS A 59 5.29 -9.50 7.99
C LYS A 59 4.98 -9.73 6.50
N PRO A 60 4.02 -9.00 5.87
CA PRO A 60 3.78 -9.07 4.43
C PRO A 60 5.01 -8.75 3.59
N PHE A 61 5.82 -7.76 3.99
CA PHE A 61 7.06 -7.43 3.29
C PHE A 61 8.06 -8.59 3.30
N GLY A 62 8.21 -9.28 4.44
CA GLY A 62 9.02 -10.50 4.52
C GLY A 62 8.52 -11.62 3.60
N ALA A 63 7.20 -11.80 3.47
CA ALA A 63 6.62 -12.78 2.54
C ALA A 63 6.84 -12.38 1.07
N TYR A 64 6.67 -11.09 0.75
CA TYR A 64 6.93 -10.56 -0.58
C TYR A 64 8.37 -10.77 -1.02
N LYS A 65 9.35 -10.46 -0.15
CA LYS A 65 10.77 -10.71 -0.44
C LYS A 65 11.06 -12.18 -0.75
N ARG A 66 10.51 -13.11 0.04
CA ARG A 66 10.65 -14.55 -0.22
C ARG A 66 10.03 -14.93 -1.56
N ALA A 67 8.84 -14.43 -1.87
CA ALA A 67 8.19 -14.68 -3.15
C ALA A 67 8.99 -14.13 -4.35
N LEU A 68 9.65 -12.96 -4.20
CA LEU A 68 10.55 -12.43 -5.23
C LEU A 68 11.72 -13.37 -5.49
N ILE A 69 12.39 -13.84 -4.43
CA ILE A 69 13.51 -14.79 -4.54
C ILE A 69 13.04 -16.09 -5.20
N THR A 70 11.91 -16.66 -4.77
CA THR A 70 11.34 -17.86 -5.39
C THR A 70 11.02 -17.66 -6.87
N THR A 71 10.51 -16.48 -7.24
CA THR A 71 10.23 -16.15 -8.64
C THR A 71 11.52 -16.06 -9.45
N GLN A 72 12.57 -15.46 -8.89
CA GLN A 72 13.87 -15.35 -9.54
C GLN A 72 14.53 -16.72 -9.75
N THR A 73 14.42 -17.64 -8.78
CA THR A 73 14.96 -19.00 -8.89
C THR A 73 14.18 -19.90 -9.84
N ALA A 74 12.92 -19.57 -10.11
CA ALA A 74 12.03 -20.34 -11.00
C ALA A 74 12.02 -19.81 -12.44
N LEU A 75 12.85 -18.83 -12.78
CA LEU A 75 12.96 -18.34 -14.16
C LEU A 75 13.49 -19.45 -15.07
N ASP A 76 12.95 -19.52 -16.28
CA ASP A 76 13.32 -20.51 -17.31
C ASP A 76 13.01 -21.96 -16.93
N THR A 77 12.24 -22.18 -15.84
CA THR A 77 11.76 -23.50 -15.45
C THR A 77 10.26 -23.65 -15.72
N PRO A 78 9.73 -24.89 -15.78
CA PRO A 78 8.28 -25.12 -15.91
C PRO A 78 7.45 -24.51 -14.78
N GLN A 79 8.06 -24.19 -13.63
CA GLN A 79 7.40 -23.62 -12.46
C GLN A 79 7.26 -22.09 -12.53
N GLU A 80 7.89 -21.42 -13.50
CA GLU A 80 7.87 -19.96 -13.66
C GLU A 80 6.45 -19.35 -13.59
N PRO A 81 5.43 -19.88 -14.30
CA PRO A 81 4.09 -19.27 -14.30
C PRO A 81 3.44 -19.31 -12.90
N ALA A 82 3.65 -20.41 -12.16
CA ALA A 82 3.12 -20.56 -10.81
C ALA A 82 3.80 -19.59 -9.84
N ALA A 83 5.11 -19.37 -9.99
CA ALA A 83 5.85 -18.43 -9.15
C ALA A 83 5.38 -16.98 -9.35
N TRP A 84 5.13 -16.54 -10.59
CA TRP A 84 4.56 -15.22 -10.88
C TRP A 84 3.15 -15.03 -10.29
N LEU A 85 2.30 -16.06 -10.36
CA LEU A 85 0.96 -16.02 -9.75
C LEU A 85 1.02 -15.89 -8.23
N HIS A 86 1.91 -16.66 -7.58
CA HIS A 86 2.14 -16.59 -6.15
C HIS A 86 2.68 -15.21 -5.74
N LEU A 87 3.66 -14.67 -6.46
CA LEU A 87 4.17 -13.31 -6.24
C LEU A 87 3.06 -12.27 -6.34
N ALA A 88 2.22 -12.35 -7.37
CA ALA A 88 1.09 -11.44 -7.55
C ALA A 88 0.06 -11.54 -6.42
N ALA A 89 -0.19 -12.73 -5.88
CA ALA A 89 -1.11 -12.95 -4.76
C ALA A 89 -0.55 -12.35 -3.45
N VAL A 90 0.69 -12.68 -3.09
CA VAL A 90 1.36 -12.14 -1.89
C VAL A 90 1.44 -10.62 -1.94
N ARG A 91 1.78 -10.07 -3.10
CA ARG A 91 1.88 -8.63 -3.32
C ARG A 91 0.53 -7.91 -3.15
N ARG A 92 -0.57 -8.50 -3.64
CA ARG A 92 -1.92 -7.92 -3.47
C ARG A 92 -2.34 -7.82 -2.01
N LEU A 93 -2.02 -8.81 -1.19
CA LEU A 93 -2.27 -8.72 0.26
C LEU A 93 -1.38 -7.65 0.90
N ALA A 94 -0.09 -7.62 0.57
CA ALA A 94 0.86 -6.67 1.14
C ALA A 94 0.48 -5.21 0.84
N PHE A 95 -0.11 -4.96 -0.33
CA PHE A 95 -0.68 -3.67 -0.70
C PHE A 95 -1.82 -3.18 0.19
N LEU A 96 -2.68 -4.09 0.69
CA LEU A 96 -3.76 -3.70 1.60
C LEU A 96 -3.18 -3.18 2.92
N TYR A 97 -2.16 -3.85 3.45
CA TYR A 97 -1.47 -3.40 4.67
C TYR A 97 -0.73 -2.08 4.47
N ALA A 98 -0.12 -1.88 3.30
CA ALA A 98 0.56 -0.64 2.95
C ALA A 98 -0.39 0.57 2.88
N GLY A 99 -1.67 0.34 2.56
CA GLY A 99 -2.69 1.38 2.46
C GLY A 99 -3.32 1.80 3.79
N LEU A 100 -3.10 1.04 4.88
CA LEU A 100 -3.74 1.30 6.17
C LEU A 100 -3.46 2.70 6.73
N PRO A 101 -2.22 3.23 6.72
CA PRO A 101 -1.97 4.60 7.21
C PRO A 101 -2.84 5.66 6.53
N ALA A 102 -2.94 5.64 5.20
CA ALA A 102 -3.76 6.58 4.43
C ALA A 102 -5.27 6.41 4.70
N TRP A 103 -5.74 5.19 4.87
CA TRP A 103 -7.16 4.92 5.16
C TRP A 103 -7.55 5.37 6.58
N ILE A 104 -6.69 5.09 7.57
CA ILE A 104 -6.87 5.60 8.94
C ILE A 104 -6.82 7.12 8.93
N SER A 105 -5.92 7.72 8.15
CA SER A 105 -5.85 9.17 7.97
C SER A 105 -7.13 9.75 7.38
N ALA A 106 -7.76 9.07 6.41
CA ALA A 106 -9.01 9.52 5.81
C ALA A 106 -10.12 9.59 6.87
N ILE A 107 -10.21 8.58 7.73
CA ILE A 107 -11.14 8.58 8.86
C ILE A 107 -10.79 9.72 9.84
N ALA A 108 -9.51 9.91 10.15
CA ALA A 108 -9.06 10.90 11.12
C ALA A 108 -9.34 12.36 10.72
N VAL A 109 -9.44 12.66 9.42
CA VAL A 109 -9.87 13.99 8.95
C VAL A 109 -11.24 14.37 9.50
N LEU A 110 -12.18 13.42 9.60
CA LEU A 110 -13.52 13.64 10.16
C LEU A 110 -13.51 14.02 11.65
N PHE A 111 -12.41 13.72 12.34
CA PHE A 111 -12.20 14.03 13.76
C PHE A 111 -11.25 15.22 13.96
N GLY A 112 -10.95 15.99 12.91
CA GLY A 112 -10.14 17.20 13.00
C GLY A 112 -8.64 16.95 13.06
N LEU A 113 -8.15 15.83 12.51
CA LEU A 113 -6.71 15.60 12.41
C LEU A 113 -6.05 16.69 11.53
N HIS A 114 -5.03 17.35 12.07
CA HIS A 114 -4.33 18.43 11.38
C HIS A 114 -3.74 17.96 10.03
N PRO A 115 -3.69 18.83 8.99
CA PRO A 115 -3.20 18.45 7.66
C PRO A 115 -1.77 17.87 7.63
N LEU A 116 -0.88 18.33 8.51
CA LEU A 116 0.49 17.81 8.59
C LEU A 116 0.54 16.30 8.93
N PRO A 117 -0.05 15.82 10.04
CA PRO A 117 -0.24 14.39 10.31
C PRO A 117 -0.91 13.61 9.17
N VAL A 118 -1.91 14.20 8.52
CA VAL A 118 -2.60 13.57 7.38
C VAL A 118 -1.64 13.31 6.22
N CYS A 119 -0.86 14.33 5.84
CA CYS A 119 0.17 14.20 4.81
C CYS A 119 1.22 13.15 5.17
N LEU A 120 1.68 13.11 6.42
CA LEU A 120 2.65 12.13 6.90
C LEU A 120 2.15 10.68 6.76
N LEU A 121 0.89 10.42 7.12
CA LEU A 121 0.30 9.10 6.98
C LEU A 121 0.07 8.72 5.51
N ALA A 122 -0.35 9.68 4.68
CA ALA A 122 -0.46 9.48 3.23
C ALA A 122 0.89 9.11 2.60
N PHE A 123 1.93 9.89 2.88
CA PHE A 123 3.29 9.63 2.38
C PHE A 123 3.85 8.30 2.90
N SER A 124 3.58 7.96 4.17
CA SER A 124 3.94 6.66 4.73
C SER A 124 3.35 5.52 3.91
N SER A 125 2.06 5.59 3.54
CA SER A 125 1.45 4.60 2.64
C SER A 125 2.09 4.55 1.27
N VAL A 126 2.43 5.70 0.67
CA VAL A 126 3.14 5.75 -0.63
C VAL A 126 4.51 5.08 -0.55
N VAL A 127 5.29 5.38 0.49
CA VAL A 127 6.61 4.78 0.73
C VAL A 127 6.48 3.27 0.92
N LEU A 128 5.51 2.80 1.72
CA LEU A 128 5.25 1.38 1.89
C LEU A 128 4.85 0.71 0.58
N LEU A 129 3.95 1.31 -0.21
CA LEU A 129 3.58 0.80 -1.53
C LEU A 129 4.80 0.72 -2.45
N TYR A 130 5.72 1.68 -2.39
CA TYR A 130 6.93 1.71 -3.20
C TYR A 130 7.85 0.52 -2.93
N LEU A 131 7.92 0.02 -1.69
CA LEU A 131 8.69 -1.18 -1.34
C LEU A 131 8.22 -2.44 -2.09
N TYR A 132 6.98 -2.45 -2.57
CA TYR A 132 6.40 -3.54 -3.34
C TYR A 132 6.48 -3.30 -4.85
N ARG A 133 7.30 -2.37 -5.33
CA ARG A 133 7.59 -2.25 -6.77
C ARG A 133 8.40 -3.46 -7.23
N ILE A 134 8.08 -3.98 -8.42
CA ILE A 134 8.85 -5.09 -9.02
C ILE A 134 10.24 -4.54 -9.39
N PRO A 135 11.34 -5.15 -8.89
CA PRO A 135 12.68 -4.70 -9.23
C PRO A 135 12.99 -5.01 -10.71
N SER A 136 13.85 -4.19 -11.32
CA SER A 136 14.30 -4.41 -12.71
C SER A 136 15.14 -5.68 -12.88
N GLN A 137 15.70 -6.21 -11.79
CA GLN A 137 16.54 -7.42 -11.77
C GLN A 137 15.74 -8.72 -11.96
N LEU A 138 14.41 -8.67 -11.83
CA LEU A 138 13.53 -9.81 -12.09
C LEU A 138 13.14 -9.81 -13.59
N GLY A 139 14.06 -10.33 -14.41
CA GLY A 139 13.87 -10.59 -15.85
C GLY A 139 13.89 -9.36 -16.75
#